data_AF-A0A1Q7ARB8-F1
#
_entry.id   AF-A0A1Q7ARB8-F1
#
_cell.length_a   1.000
_cell.length_b   1.000
_cell.length_c   1.000
_cell.angle_alpha   90.00
_cell.angle_beta   90.00
_cell.angle_gamma   90.00
#
_symmetry.space_group_name_H-M   'P 1'
#
loop_
_entity.id
_entity.type
_entity.pdbx_description
1 polymer ?
#
loop_
_entity_poly.entity_id
_entity_poly.type
_entity_poly.pdbx_seq_one_letter_code
_entity_poly.pdbx_strand_id
1 'polypeptide(L)'
;MARDVTLLAQTELGEVTEGRPGGSSSMPHKRNPIAAVSALAAAAQAPGLVATLLAAMPQELQRAAGGWHAEWRPLRDLLVATGSAAAWLRACLEGLVVHPDRMRANLPPGPVDVGGAGELVDRVLS
;
A
#
# COMPACT_ATOMS: atom_id res chain seq x y z
N MET A 1 0.59 4.83 3.23
CA MET A 1 -0.70 4.16 3.49
C MET A 1 -0.56 2.64 3.68
N ALA A 2 -0.42 1.83 2.63
CA ALA A 2 -0.37 0.36 2.78
C ALA A 2 0.77 -0.14 3.69
N ARG A 3 1.95 0.47 3.57
CA ARG A 3 3.08 0.19 4.47
C ARG A 3 2.73 0.50 5.93
N ASP A 4 2.09 1.65 6.18
CA ASP A 4 1.72 2.08 7.54
C ASP A 4 0.74 1.07 8.15
N VAL A 5 -0.30 0.68 7.40
CA VAL A 5 -1.24 -0.36 7.87
C VAL A 5 -0.54 -1.68 8.14
N THR A 6 0.41 -2.07 7.28
CA THR A 6 1.18 -3.32 7.48
C THR A 6 1.98 -3.29 8.78
N LEU A 7 2.59 -2.14 9.12
CA LEU A 7 3.36 -1.95 10.35
C LEU A 7 2.44 -1.86 11.57
N LEU A 8 1.41 -1.03 11.53
CA LEU A 8 0.48 -0.82 12.64
C LEU A 8 -0.33 -2.09 12.99
N ALA A 9 -0.52 -3.00 12.04
CA ALA A 9 -1.17 -4.28 12.24
C ALA A 9 -0.24 -5.40 12.75
N GLN A 10 1.06 -5.15 12.91
CA GLN A 10 1.98 -6.10 13.52
C GLN A 10 1.53 -6.45 14.94
N THR A 11 1.74 -7.69 15.39
CA THR A 11 1.26 -8.19 16.68
C THR A 11 1.73 -7.32 17.85
N GLU A 12 2.95 -6.79 17.76
CA GLU A 12 3.61 -5.95 18.75
C GLU A 12 2.86 -4.62 18.95
N LEU A 13 2.42 -3.99 17.85
CA LEU A 13 1.67 -2.74 17.88
C LEU A 13 0.16 -2.99 18.03
N GLY A 14 -0.42 -3.75 17.10
CA GLY A 14 -1.84 -4.11 17.10
C GLY A 14 -2.77 -2.90 17.10
N GLU A 15 -2.33 -1.79 16.51
CA GLU A 15 -3.05 -0.51 16.51
C GLU A 15 -4.15 -0.45 15.46
N VAL A 16 -4.02 -1.26 14.40
CA VAL A 16 -5.05 -1.39 13.37
C VAL A 16 -5.26 -2.85 12.99
N THR A 17 -6.42 -3.16 12.42
CA THR A 17 -6.73 -4.49 11.85
C THR A 17 -7.60 -4.31 10.61
N GLU A 18 -7.35 -5.09 9.57
CA GLU A 18 -8.23 -5.10 8.40
C GLU A 18 -9.56 -5.82 8.70
N GLY A 19 -10.65 -5.36 8.10
CA GLY A 19 -11.99 -5.93 8.30
C GLY A 19 -12.13 -7.37 7.80
N ARG A 20 -11.27 -7.77 6.85
CA ARG A 20 -11.14 -9.17 6.40
C ARG A 20 -9.68 -9.62 6.46
N PRO A 21 -9.14 -9.86 7.68
CA PRO A 21 -7.74 -10.18 7.85
C PRO A 21 -7.46 -11.62 7.43
N GLY A 22 -6.26 -11.87 6.92
CA GLY A 22 -5.78 -13.21 6.63
C GLY A 22 -5.49 -13.97 7.93
N GLY A 23 -5.97 -15.21 8.04
CA GLY A 23 -5.66 -16.09 9.17
C GLY A 23 -4.36 -16.89 8.97
N SER A 24 -3.81 -17.41 10.06
CA SER A 24 -2.74 -18.41 10.04
C SER A 24 -3.27 -19.75 10.57
N SER A 25 -3.01 -20.85 9.88
CA SER A 25 -3.39 -22.19 10.34
C SER A 25 -2.60 -22.64 11.57
N SER A 26 -1.39 -22.11 11.78
CA SER A 26 -0.54 -22.44 12.93
C SER A 26 -0.74 -21.50 14.13
N MET A 27 -1.35 -20.33 13.93
CA MET A 27 -1.56 -19.33 14.97
C MET A 27 -2.99 -18.76 14.89
N PRO A 28 -3.96 -19.34 15.63
CA PRO A 28 -5.38 -18.99 15.53
C PRO A 28 -5.71 -17.51 15.80
N HIS A 29 -4.87 -16.82 16.57
CA HIS A 29 -5.04 -15.41 16.92
C HIS A 29 -4.33 -14.45 15.95
N LYS A 30 -3.54 -14.96 14.98
CA LYS A 30 -2.78 -14.11 14.06
C LYS A 30 -3.68 -13.55 12.96
N ARG A 31 -3.73 -12.22 12.86
CA ARG A 31 -4.56 -11.45 11.92
C ARG A 31 -3.64 -10.68 10.97
N ASN A 32 -3.34 -11.23 9.80
CA ASN A 32 -2.44 -10.61 8.84
C ASN A 32 -3.17 -9.53 8.00
N PRO A 33 -2.56 -8.36 7.77
CA PRO A 33 -3.12 -7.29 6.93
C PRO A 33 -2.92 -7.61 5.44
N ILE A 34 -3.63 -8.62 4.94
CA ILE A 34 -3.38 -9.20 3.62
C ILE A 34 -3.65 -8.20 2.49
N ALA A 35 -4.66 -7.33 2.62
CA ALA A 35 -4.96 -6.35 1.57
C ALA A 35 -3.86 -5.27 1.48
N ALA A 36 -3.36 -4.78 2.61
CA ALA A 36 -2.24 -3.86 2.67
C ALA A 36 -0.96 -4.48 2.10
N VAL A 37 -0.68 -5.75 2.44
CA VAL A 37 0.47 -6.49 1.90
C VAL A 37 0.35 -6.66 0.38
N SER A 38 -0.84 -7.02 -0.13
CA SER A 38 -1.10 -7.14 -1.56
C SER A 38 -0.98 -5.81 -2.29
N ALA A 39 -1.48 -4.71 -1.71
CA ALA A 39 -1.32 -3.37 -2.26
C ALA A 39 0.15 -2.96 -2.36
N LEU A 40 0.93 -3.23 -1.31
CA LEU A 40 2.37 -2.96 -1.27
C LEU A 40 3.11 -3.76 -2.34
N ALA A 41 2.81 -5.06 -2.47
CA ALA A 41 3.42 -5.94 -3.46
C ALA A 41 3.11 -5.50 -4.89
N ALA A 42 1.87 -5.10 -5.17
CA ALA A 42 1.48 -4.59 -6.49
C ALA A 42 2.20 -3.26 -6.81
N ALA A 43 2.21 -2.32 -5.86
CA ALA A 43 2.88 -1.03 -6.03
C ALA A 43 4.40 -1.18 -6.25
N ALA A 44 5.04 -2.17 -5.61
CA ALA A 44 6.47 -2.42 -5.74
C ALA A 44 6.92 -2.82 -7.16
N GLN A 45 5.99 -3.26 -8.03
CA GLN A 45 6.32 -3.62 -9.42
C GLN A 45 6.47 -2.39 -10.33
N ALA A 46 5.80 -1.29 -10.01
CA ALA A 46 5.69 -0.13 -10.88
C ALA A 46 7.05 0.49 -11.28
N PRO A 47 8.03 0.68 -10.38
CA PRO A 47 9.30 1.32 -10.74
C PRO A 47 10.06 0.58 -11.85
N GLY A 48 10.10 -0.76 -11.81
CA GLY A 48 10.79 -1.56 -12.83
C GLY A 48 10.10 -1.50 -14.20
N LEU A 49 8.78 -1.51 -14.20
CA LEU A 49 7.97 -1.39 -15.42
C LEU A 49 8.13 -0.01 -16.06
N VAL A 50 8.07 1.05 -15.25
CA VAL A 50 8.33 2.43 -15.68
C VAL A 50 9.74 2.58 -16.23
N ALA A 51 10.75 2.00 -15.59
CA ALA A 51 12.13 2.07 -16.09
C ALA A 51 12.26 1.48 -17.51
N THR A 52 11.54 0.38 -17.80
CA THR A 52 11.54 -0.20 -19.15
C THR A 52 10.84 0.69 -20.16
N LEU A 53 9.72 1.33 -19.78
CA LEU A 53 9.03 2.30 -20.65
C LEU A 53 9.90 3.52 -20.95
N LEU A 54 10.61 4.06 -19.94
CA LEU A 54 11.53 5.17 -20.12
C LEU A 54 12.70 4.80 -21.06
N ALA A 55 13.23 3.58 -20.92
CA ALA A 55 14.28 3.09 -21.80
C ALA A 55 13.82 2.88 -23.25
N ALA A 56 12.52 2.67 -23.48
CA ALA A 56 11.94 2.53 -24.81
C ALA A 56 11.53 3.87 -25.46
N MET A 57 11.58 4.99 -24.73
CA MET A 57 11.22 6.31 -25.25
C MET A 57 12.03 6.80 -26.47
N PRO A 58 13.32 6.48 -26.63
CA PRO A 58 14.06 6.84 -27.85
C PRO A 58 13.46 6.09 -29.04
N GLN A 59 12.68 6.81 -29.86
CA GLN A 59 12.08 6.24 -31.06
C GLN A 59 12.89 6.66 -32.29
N GLU A 60 13.57 5.71 -32.93
CA GLU A 60 14.41 5.98 -34.10
C GLU A 60 13.58 6.23 -35.37
N LEU A 61 13.89 7.32 -36.08
CA LEU A 61 13.27 7.70 -37.35
C LEU A 61 11.73 7.73 -37.28
N GLN A 62 11.06 6.91 -38.09
CA GLN A 62 9.60 6.89 -38.25
C GLN A 62 8.93 5.77 -37.44
N ARG A 63 9.71 4.76 -37.01
CA ARG A 63 9.23 3.58 -36.27
C ARG A 63 10.43 2.87 -35.65
N ALA A 64 10.54 2.90 -34.32
CA ALA A 64 11.62 2.19 -33.64
C ALA A 64 11.43 0.68 -33.78
N ALA A 65 12.40 0.01 -34.41
CA ALA A 65 12.47 -1.44 -34.37
C ALA A 65 12.86 -1.87 -32.95
N GLY A 66 12.11 -2.80 -32.35
CA GLY A 66 12.32 -3.22 -30.96
C GLY A 66 11.72 -2.27 -29.92
N GLY A 67 12.09 -0.99 -29.91
CA GLY A 67 11.64 -0.01 -28.89
C GLY A 67 10.13 0.05 -28.73
N TRP A 68 9.40 0.20 -29.82
CA TRP A 68 7.93 0.21 -29.78
C TRP A 68 7.32 -1.11 -29.28
N HIS A 69 7.89 -2.27 -29.62
CA HIS A 69 7.39 -3.56 -29.15
C HIS A 69 7.74 -3.79 -27.67
N ALA A 70 8.86 -3.23 -27.21
CA ALA A 70 9.31 -3.32 -25.83
C ALA A 70 8.35 -2.64 -24.85
N GLU A 71 7.54 -1.67 -25.31
CA GLU A 71 6.57 -0.96 -24.48
C GLU A 71 5.34 -1.78 -24.12
N TRP A 72 4.90 -2.70 -24.98
CA TRP A 72 3.54 -3.27 -24.90
C TRP A 72 3.28 -4.03 -23.61
N ARG A 73 4.21 -4.91 -23.24
CA ARG A 73 4.07 -5.72 -22.03
C ARG A 73 4.25 -4.88 -20.75
N PRO A 74 5.31 -4.08 -20.60
CA PRO A 74 5.48 -3.21 -19.44
C PRO A 74 4.32 -2.24 -19.23
N LEU A 75 3.76 -1.67 -20.31
CA LEU A 75 2.62 -0.77 -20.20
C LEU A 75 1.38 -1.49 -19.65
N ARG A 76 1.03 -2.65 -20.22
CA ARG A 76 -0.09 -3.45 -19.73
C ARG A 76 0.12 -3.87 -18.28
N ASP A 77 1.30 -4.39 -17.96
CA ASP A 77 1.62 -4.92 -16.64
C ASP A 77 1.64 -3.76 -15.61
N LEU A 78 2.04 -2.54 -16.00
CA LEU A 78 1.97 -1.35 -15.16
C LEU A 78 0.53 -0.96 -14.86
N LEU A 79 -0.35 -0.94 -15.87
CA LEU A 79 -1.78 -0.67 -15.67
C LEU A 79 -2.43 -1.68 -14.72
N VAL A 80 -2.11 -2.96 -14.88
CA VAL A 80 -2.59 -4.04 -14.00
C VAL A 80 -2.06 -3.88 -12.58
N ALA A 81 -0.76 -3.60 -12.41
CA ALA A 81 -0.14 -3.41 -11.10
C ALA A 81 -0.74 -2.20 -10.36
N THR A 82 -0.91 -1.07 -11.05
CA THR A 82 -1.52 0.14 -10.49
C THR A 82 -3.00 -0.09 -10.13
N GLY A 83 -3.78 -0.70 -11.03
CA GLY A 83 -5.18 -1.03 -10.75
C GLY A 83 -5.33 -2.01 -9.57
N SER A 84 -4.46 -3.01 -9.50
CA SER A 84 -4.44 -3.97 -8.38
C SER A 84 -4.06 -3.29 -7.07
N ALA A 85 -3.05 -2.43 -7.07
CA ALA A 85 -2.65 -1.68 -5.88
C ALA A 85 -3.79 -0.80 -5.35
N ALA A 86 -4.49 -0.09 -6.25
CA ALA A 86 -5.64 0.72 -5.89
C ALA A 86 -6.82 -0.12 -5.35
N ALA A 87 -7.14 -1.23 -6.00
CA ALA A 87 -8.22 -2.13 -5.56
C ALA A 87 -7.95 -2.73 -4.17
N TRP A 88 -6.72 -3.20 -3.93
CA TRP A 88 -6.32 -3.73 -2.62
C TRP A 88 -6.27 -2.65 -1.55
N LEU A 89 -5.78 -1.45 -1.88
CA LEU A 89 -5.75 -0.34 -0.94
C LEU A 89 -7.17 0.09 -0.56
N ARG A 90 -8.10 0.14 -1.52
CA ARG A 90 -9.53 0.38 -1.24
C ARG A 90 -10.09 -0.67 -0.29
N ALA A 91 -9.89 -1.96 -0.59
CA ALA A 91 -10.36 -3.05 0.27
C ALA A 91 -9.76 -2.99 1.69
N CYS A 92 -8.49 -2.59 1.81
CA CYS A 92 -7.82 -2.36 3.09
C CYS A 92 -8.49 -1.24 3.88
N LEU A 93 -8.71 -0.08 3.27
CA LEU A 93 -9.21 1.13 3.93
C LEU A 93 -10.71 1.05 4.26
N GLU A 94 -11.54 0.46 3.40
CA GLU A 94 -13.00 0.34 3.62
C GLU A 94 -13.35 -0.51 4.85
N GLY A 95 -12.49 -1.47 5.20
CA GLY A 95 -12.67 -2.33 6.35
C GLY A 95 -11.74 -2.02 7.52
N LEU A 96 -10.97 -0.94 7.48
CA LEU A 96 -9.91 -0.72 8.47
C LEU A 96 -10.51 -0.42 9.85
N VAL A 97 -10.16 -1.24 10.84
CA VAL A 97 -10.50 -1.04 12.25
C VAL A 97 -9.31 -0.45 12.97
N VAL A 98 -9.52 0.69 13.62
CA VAL A 98 -8.54 1.36 14.48
C VAL A 98 -8.80 0.95 15.93
N HIS A 99 -7.72 0.73 16.69
CA HIS A 99 -7.77 0.36 18.12
C HIS A 99 -7.17 1.48 18.99
N PRO A 100 -7.96 2.52 19.36
CA PRO A 100 -7.45 3.65 20.13
C PRO A 100 -6.85 3.25 21.48
N ASP A 101 -7.37 2.21 22.12
CA ASP A 101 -6.85 1.73 23.41
C ASP A 101 -5.43 1.16 23.27
N ARG A 102 -5.15 0.45 22.17
CA ARG A 102 -3.81 -0.06 21.84
C ARG A 102 -2.86 1.08 21.50
N MET A 103 -3.31 2.05 20.68
CA MET A 103 -2.54 3.25 20.39
C MET A 103 -2.14 3.99 21.66
N ARG A 104 -3.09 4.21 22.59
CA ARG A 104 -2.81 4.86 23.88
C ARG A 104 -1.84 4.06 24.75
N ALA A 105 -1.97 2.74 24.77
CA ALA A 105 -1.07 1.87 25.52
C ALA A 105 0.37 1.88 24.97
N ASN A 106 0.55 2.15 23.68
CA ASN A 106 1.85 2.22 23.02
C ASN A 106 2.55 3.59 23.18
N LEU A 107 1.85 4.60 23.71
CA LEU A 107 2.43 5.93 23.94
C LEU A 107 3.33 5.94 25.19
N PRO A 108 4.46 6.65 25.14
CA PRO A 108 5.28 6.86 26.33
C PRO A 108 4.53 7.72 27.37
N PRO A 109 4.83 7.57 28.67
CA PRO A 109 4.24 8.42 29.69
C PRO A 109 4.69 9.88 29.51
N GLY A 110 3.73 10.80 29.40
CA GLY A 110 3.98 12.24 29.26
C GLY A 110 3.06 12.92 28.23
N PRO A 111 3.13 14.25 28.07
CA PRO A 111 2.39 14.95 27.02
C PRO A 111 2.86 14.50 25.64
N VAL A 112 1.91 14.12 24.79
CA VAL A 112 2.17 13.66 23.43
C VAL A 112 2.09 14.85 22.49
N ASP A 113 3.22 15.20 21.87
CA ASP A 113 3.24 16.17 20.78
C ASP A 113 2.73 15.50 19.51
N VAL A 114 1.47 15.79 19.16
CA VAL A 114 0.81 15.30 17.94
C VAL A 114 1.11 16.17 16.72
N GLY A 115 1.87 17.25 16.86
CA GLY A 115 2.14 18.22 15.79
C GLY A 115 0.86 18.65 15.07
N GLY A 116 0.92 18.75 13.74
CA GLY A 116 -0.23 19.09 12.88
C GLY A 116 -1.18 17.93 12.54
N ALA A 117 -1.08 16.77 13.21
CA ALA A 117 -1.90 15.60 12.85
C ALA A 117 -3.40 15.86 13.00
N GLY A 118 -3.80 16.67 13.99
CA GLY A 118 -5.20 17.07 14.19
C GLY A 118 -5.78 17.81 12.98
N GLU A 119 -5.08 18.82 12.47
CA GLU A 119 -5.51 19.58 11.28
C GLU A 119 -5.61 18.70 10.02
N LEU A 120 -4.74 17.69 9.91
CA LEU A 120 -4.74 16.76 8.79
C LEU A 120 -5.94 15.81 8.82
N VAL A 121 -6.36 15.37 10.01
CA VAL A 121 -7.57 14.57 10.22
C VAL A 121 -8.82 15.38 9.91
N ASP A 122 -8.91 16.61 10.42
CA ASP A 122 -10.08 17.48 10.19
C ASP A 122 -10.25 17.82 8.70
N ARG A 123 -9.15 17.98 7.97
CA ARG A 123 -9.18 18.20 6.51
C ARG A 123 -9.59 16.97 5.70
N VAL A 124 -9.37 15.76 6.21
CA VAL A 124 -9.74 14.51 5.53
C VAL A 124 -11.19 14.11 5.84
N LEU A 125 -11.73 14.57 6.97
CA LEU A 125 -13.10 14.28 7.42
C LEU A 125 -14.13 15.38 7.09
N SER A 126 -13.71 16.51 6.50
CA SER A 126 -14.58 17.58 5.98
C SER A 126 -14.87 17.42 4.50
#